data_AF-A0A2R6MHE7-F1
#
_entry.id   AF-A0A2R6MHE7-F1
#
_cell.length_a   1.000
_cell.length_b   1.000
_cell.length_c   1.000
_cell.angle_alpha   90.00
_cell.angle_beta   90.00
_cell.angle_gamma   90.00
#
_symmetry.space_group_name_H-M   'P 1'
#
loop_
_entity.id
_entity.type
_entity.pdbx_description
1 polymer ?
#
loop_
_entity_poly.entity_id
_entity_poly.type
_entity_poly.pdbx_seq_one_letter_code
_entity_poly.pdbx_strand_id
1 'polypeptide(L)'
;MVELVDRAARGGLWAAGETALVRGLELLRYVAIARLLVPSQIGLFTFGVLTLSAVKRFSNLGTDAAIISQDGDLDRQLDAAFTLQIARSLLLAGLLYAAAPIPAAVFGDESVVRLVRLIAVIPLIDTVENPATVVFEKELNFRRRSLFRLSGVLANTVVSVTLAYRLQSVDALIAGVVVGAAVHTVVSHLLTAHSPRPSLDIAQMRTLFDYGKWLTGSSIISWIYREGDDALVGAVVGSAGLAYYRNAFQFGQAPQSELTGVISEVAFPTYAEVSDDLHAVLVGYRWTLGVAVTAVFPAAVGTALVAPLFVPVALGQGWGPTVRPLQIIALAAAGHAVTATASSLWQALDRPDLYTKTETLSMAVLFVTAVPATLEYGVVGTATAVTVTAVLVAPVRILLVARLLDTSVGPLLTPLAGPALATALMTAAVAPTVTTLPSTLPGLLGSIAVGVLVYTTALVALDRTRLDTLAPVRELLDALS
;
A
#
# COMPACT_ATOMS: atom_id res chain seq x y z
N MET A 1 -17.10 -7.72 28.55
CA MET A 1 -16.60 -6.46 27.96
C MET A 1 -15.08 -6.34 28.09
N VAL A 2 -14.50 -6.41 29.30
CA VAL A 2 -13.02 -6.42 29.51
C VAL A 2 -12.32 -7.57 28.76
N GLU A 3 -12.91 -8.77 28.76
CA GLU A 3 -12.33 -9.94 28.06
C GLU A 3 -12.35 -9.81 26.53
N LEU A 4 -13.33 -9.09 25.97
CA LEU A 4 -13.41 -8.81 24.53
C LEU A 4 -12.38 -7.75 24.13
N VAL A 5 -12.19 -6.72 24.96
CA VAL A 5 -11.18 -5.67 24.76
C VAL A 5 -9.76 -6.25 24.83
N ASP A 6 -9.48 -7.12 25.81
CA ASP A 6 -8.17 -7.77 25.96
C ASP A 6 -7.89 -8.81 24.86
N ARG A 7 -8.93 -9.48 24.33
CA ARG A 7 -8.83 -10.36 23.17
C ARG A 7 -8.64 -9.57 21.86
N ALA A 8 -9.30 -8.43 21.72
CA ALA A 8 -9.13 -7.51 20.60
C ALA A 8 -7.74 -6.84 20.60
N ALA A 9 -7.22 -6.42 21.75
CA ALA A 9 -5.90 -5.80 21.88
C ALA A 9 -4.76 -6.80 21.57
N ARG A 10 -4.81 -8.00 22.16
CA ARG A 10 -3.86 -9.08 21.82
C ARG A 10 -3.98 -9.53 20.37
N GLY A 11 -5.21 -9.53 19.85
CA GLY A 11 -5.49 -9.78 18.44
C GLY A 11 -4.90 -8.75 17.50
N GLY A 12 -4.99 -7.47 17.85
CA GLY A 12 -4.40 -6.35 17.11
C GLY A 12 -2.87 -6.43 17.06
N LEU A 13 -2.22 -6.70 18.19
CA LEU A 13 -0.76 -6.91 18.24
C LEU A 13 -0.32 -8.07 17.35
N TRP A 14 -1.09 -9.17 17.34
CA TRP A 14 -0.82 -10.32 16.49
C TRP A 14 -1.01 -9.99 15.01
N ALA A 15 -2.07 -9.29 14.65
CA ALA A 15 -2.34 -8.84 13.28
C ALA A 15 -1.28 -7.84 12.77
N ALA A 16 -0.79 -6.95 13.63
CA ALA A 16 0.30 -6.03 13.33
C ALA A 16 1.61 -6.79 13.08
N GLY A 17 1.97 -7.73 13.97
CA GLY A 17 3.14 -8.59 13.79
C GLY A 17 3.08 -9.45 12.54
N GLU A 18 1.91 -10.04 12.23
CA GLU A 18 1.64 -10.77 10.99
C GLU A 18 1.85 -9.87 9.76
N THR A 19 1.27 -8.68 9.77
CA THR A 19 1.36 -7.74 8.65
C THR A 19 2.81 -7.30 8.40
N ALA A 20 3.55 -7.00 9.46
CA ALA A 20 4.98 -6.69 9.37
C ALA A 20 5.78 -7.87 8.79
N LEU A 21 5.51 -9.10 9.23
CA LEU A 21 6.17 -10.29 8.72
C LEU A 21 5.85 -10.54 7.24
N VAL A 22 4.58 -10.42 6.83
CA VAL A 22 4.17 -10.58 5.42
C VAL A 22 4.84 -9.52 4.55
N ARG A 23 4.80 -8.24 4.94
CA ARG A 23 5.46 -7.15 4.19
C ARG A 23 6.97 -7.36 4.10
N GLY A 24 7.61 -7.79 5.19
CA GLY A 24 9.03 -8.12 5.20
C GLY A 24 9.38 -9.26 4.23
N LEU A 25 8.61 -10.34 4.23
CA LEU A 25 8.79 -11.46 3.30
C LEU A 25 8.57 -11.02 1.84
N GLU A 26 7.53 -10.24 1.57
CA GLU A 26 7.25 -9.72 0.23
C GLU A 26 8.36 -8.80 -0.27
N LEU A 27 8.91 -7.95 0.60
CA LEU A 27 10.03 -7.06 0.29
C LEU A 27 11.31 -7.86 0.00
N LEU A 28 11.63 -8.82 0.86
CA LEU A 28 12.79 -9.71 0.67
C LEU A 28 12.67 -10.51 -0.63
N ARG A 29 11.50 -11.09 -0.88
CA ARG A 29 11.18 -11.78 -2.13
C ARG A 29 11.38 -10.85 -3.32
N TYR A 30 10.84 -9.63 -3.24
CA TYR A 30 10.93 -8.64 -4.29
C TYR A 30 12.38 -8.29 -4.63
N VAL A 31 13.20 -7.95 -3.63
CA VAL A 31 14.62 -7.62 -3.80
C VAL A 31 15.41 -8.80 -4.37
N ALA A 32 15.12 -10.03 -3.91
CA ALA A 32 15.76 -11.23 -4.43
C ALA A 32 15.42 -11.44 -5.92
N ILE A 33 14.15 -11.32 -6.30
CA ILE A 33 13.70 -11.44 -7.70
C ILE A 33 14.28 -10.34 -8.57
N ALA A 34 14.30 -9.09 -8.08
CA ALA A 34 14.79 -7.94 -8.83
C ALA A 34 16.26 -8.10 -9.28
N ARG A 35 17.06 -8.86 -8.53
CA ARG A 35 18.44 -9.20 -8.89
C ARG A 35 18.59 -10.36 -9.87
N LEU A 36 17.58 -11.22 -9.94
CA LEU A 36 17.61 -12.44 -10.74
C LEU A 36 16.96 -12.26 -12.12
N LEU A 37 15.97 -11.36 -12.21
CA LEU A 37 15.17 -11.11 -13.40
C LEU A 37 15.41 -9.71 -13.94
N VAL A 38 15.27 -9.55 -15.26
CA VAL A 38 15.32 -8.24 -15.90
C VAL A 38 14.02 -7.46 -15.66
N PRO A 39 14.04 -6.11 -15.63
CA PRO A 39 12.88 -5.29 -15.33
C PRO A 39 11.65 -5.56 -16.21
N SER A 40 11.84 -5.87 -17.50
CA SER A 40 10.74 -6.18 -18.42
C SER A 40 9.94 -7.42 -18.01
N GLN A 41 10.60 -8.47 -17.50
CA GLN A 41 9.94 -9.68 -17.01
C GLN A 41 9.09 -9.38 -15.76
N ILE A 42 9.63 -8.61 -14.82
CA ILE A 42 8.92 -8.21 -13.59
C ILE A 42 7.73 -7.30 -13.95
N GLY A 43 7.91 -6.41 -14.92
CA GLY A 43 6.87 -5.55 -15.43
C GLY A 43 5.72 -6.31 -16.07
N LEU A 44 6.05 -7.34 -16.87
CA LEU A 44 5.08 -8.22 -17.49
C LEU A 44 4.25 -8.98 -16.45
N PHE A 45 4.91 -9.54 -15.44
CA PHE A 45 4.24 -10.17 -14.30
C PHE A 45 3.35 -9.19 -13.54
N THR A 46 3.88 -7.99 -13.25
CA THR A 46 3.16 -6.92 -12.54
C THR A 46 1.88 -6.56 -13.28
N PHE A 47 1.95 -6.39 -14.60
CA PHE A 47 0.79 -6.12 -15.44
C PHE A 47 -0.24 -7.25 -15.39
N GLY A 48 0.21 -8.51 -15.47
CA GLY A 48 -0.68 -9.66 -15.35
C GLY A 48 -1.41 -9.69 -14.01
N VAL A 49 -0.70 -9.38 -12.91
CA VAL A 49 -1.28 -9.28 -11.57
C VAL A 49 -2.22 -8.08 -11.44
N LEU A 50 -1.92 -6.95 -12.07
CA LEU A 50 -2.82 -5.79 -12.14
C LEU A 50 -4.12 -6.13 -12.89
N THR A 51 -4.01 -6.85 -14.00
CA THR A 51 -5.17 -7.33 -14.78
C THR A 51 -6.03 -8.29 -13.96
N LEU A 52 -5.41 -9.26 -13.27
CA LEU A 52 -6.10 -10.13 -12.32
C LEU A 52 -6.79 -9.34 -11.21
N SER A 53 -6.08 -8.36 -10.64
CA SER A 53 -6.58 -7.52 -9.55
C SER A 53 -7.79 -6.70 -9.99
N ALA A 54 -7.76 -6.13 -11.20
CA ALA A 54 -8.90 -5.45 -11.80
C ALA A 54 -10.09 -6.41 -11.89
N VAL A 55 -9.95 -7.54 -12.58
CA VAL A 55 -11.04 -8.50 -12.78
C VAL A 55 -11.60 -9.03 -11.46
N LYS A 56 -10.74 -9.31 -10.47
CA LYS A 56 -11.18 -9.68 -9.11
C LYS A 56 -11.95 -8.54 -8.42
N ARG A 57 -11.50 -7.29 -8.51
CA ARG A 57 -12.18 -6.13 -7.89
C ARG A 57 -13.55 -5.87 -8.51
N PHE A 58 -13.66 -5.94 -9.84
CA PHE A 58 -14.91 -5.71 -10.58
C PHE A 58 -15.97 -6.81 -10.34
N SER A 59 -15.55 -7.98 -9.86
CA SER A 59 -16.43 -9.11 -9.56
C SER A 59 -16.60 -9.35 -8.06
N ASN A 60 -16.08 -8.48 -7.19
CA ASN A 60 -16.18 -8.67 -5.74
C ASN A 60 -17.65 -8.64 -5.30
N LEU A 61 -18.19 -9.78 -4.90
CA LEU A 61 -19.58 -9.93 -4.49
C LEU A 61 -19.83 -9.57 -3.03
N GLY A 62 -18.81 -9.11 -2.29
CA GLY A 62 -18.91 -8.73 -0.88
C GLY A 62 -19.38 -9.86 0.04
N THR A 63 -19.25 -11.12 -0.38
CA THR A 63 -19.69 -12.32 0.33
C THR A 63 -19.11 -12.38 1.73
N ASP A 64 -17.80 -12.11 1.85
CA ASP A 64 -17.08 -12.23 3.11
C ASP A 64 -17.58 -11.21 4.13
N ALA A 65 -17.75 -9.96 3.68
CA ALA A 65 -18.28 -8.88 4.52
C ALA A 65 -19.75 -9.15 4.92
N ALA A 66 -20.55 -9.73 4.02
CA ALA A 66 -21.93 -10.12 4.32
C ALA A 66 -21.98 -11.22 5.39
N ILE A 67 -21.13 -12.25 5.30
CA ILE A 67 -21.05 -13.35 6.29
C ILE A 67 -20.58 -12.83 7.65
N ILE A 68 -19.61 -11.91 7.67
CA ILE A 68 -19.13 -11.31 8.92
C ILE A 68 -20.24 -10.48 9.58
N SER A 69 -20.96 -9.68 8.79
CA SER A 69 -21.95 -8.71 9.27
C SER A 69 -23.31 -9.31 9.63
N GLN A 70 -23.71 -10.43 9.02
CA GLN A 70 -25.06 -10.98 9.20
C GLN A 70 -25.06 -12.10 10.24
N ASP A 71 -26.03 -12.05 11.15
CA ASP A 71 -26.39 -13.18 12.00
C ASP A 71 -27.28 -14.15 11.22
N GLY A 72 -27.19 -15.44 11.52
CA GLY A 72 -28.00 -16.46 10.88
C GLY A 72 -27.35 -17.83 10.82
N ASP A 73 -27.90 -18.71 9.98
CA ASP A 73 -27.36 -20.04 9.70
C ASP A 73 -26.06 -19.91 8.90
N LEU A 74 -24.94 -20.02 9.61
CA LEU A 74 -23.60 -19.85 9.06
C LEU A 74 -23.29 -20.92 8.00
N ASP A 75 -23.68 -22.17 8.21
CA ASP A 75 -23.39 -23.26 7.28
C ASP A 75 -24.12 -23.02 5.95
N ARG A 76 -25.39 -22.63 6.01
CA ARG A 76 -26.18 -22.24 4.84
C ARG A 76 -25.60 -21.02 4.11
N GLN A 77 -25.09 -20.03 4.85
CA GLN A 77 -24.40 -18.87 4.26
C GLN A 77 -23.11 -19.29 3.55
N LEU A 78 -22.31 -20.15 4.17
CA LEU A 78 -21.04 -20.65 3.63
C LEU A 78 -21.23 -21.49 2.37
N ASP A 79 -22.25 -22.36 2.34
CA ASP A 79 -22.57 -23.18 1.16
C ASP A 79 -23.07 -22.35 -0.03
N ALA A 80 -23.90 -21.32 0.25
CA ALA A 80 -24.32 -20.35 -0.76
C ALA A 80 -23.13 -19.51 -1.27
N ALA A 81 -22.25 -19.06 -0.36
CA ALA A 81 -21.05 -18.33 -0.71
C ALA A 81 -20.08 -19.15 -1.56
N PHE A 82 -19.91 -20.45 -1.24
CA PHE A 82 -19.08 -21.37 -2.01
C PHE A 82 -19.58 -21.49 -3.46
N THR A 83 -20.90 -21.56 -3.65
CA THR A 83 -21.51 -21.63 -4.99
C THR A 83 -21.28 -20.35 -5.79
N LEU A 84 -21.48 -19.19 -5.16
CA LEU A 84 -21.18 -17.88 -5.76
C LEU A 84 -19.70 -17.74 -6.11
N GLN A 85 -18.80 -18.22 -5.25
CA GLN A 85 -17.36 -18.22 -5.44
C GLN A 85 -16.95 -19.10 -6.62
N ILE A 86 -17.50 -20.32 -6.75
CA ILE A 86 -17.26 -21.19 -7.91
C ILE A 86 -17.70 -20.49 -9.20
N ALA A 87 -18.94 -20.01 -9.24
CA ALA A 87 -19.50 -19.36 -10.43
C ALA A 87 -18.68 -18.12 -10.84
N ARG A 88 -18.35 -17.26 -9.87
CA ARG A 88 -17.49 -16.10 -10.07
C ARG A 88 -16.13 -16.51 -10.60
N SER A 89 -15.46 -17.44 -9.93
CA SER A 89 -14.09 -17.83 -10.24
C SER A 89 -13.96 -18.44 -11.64
N LEU A 90 -14.92 -19.27 -12.06
CA LEU A 90 -15.00 -19.78 -13.43
C LEU A 90 -15.23 -18.66 -14.45
N LEU A 91 -16.12 -17.71 -14.14
CA LEU A 91 -16.34 -16.54 -15.00
C LEU A 91 -15.06 -15.69 -15.15
N LEU A 92 -14.33 -15.43 -14.06
CA LEU A 92 -13.09 -14.66 -14.12
C LEU A 92 -11.98 -15.40 -14.87
N ALA A 93 -11.83 -16.71 -14.66
CA ALA A 93 -10.87 -17.51 -15.41
C ALA A 93 -11.18 -17.47 -16.92
N GLY A 94 -12.45 -17.67 -17.30
CA GLY A 94 -12.89 -17.59 -18.69
C GLY A 94 -12.67 -16.21 -19.30
N LEU A 95 -13.04 -15.14 -18.58
CA LEU A 95 -12.86 -13.77 -19.03
C LEU A 95 -11.38 -13.43 -19.22
N LEU A 96 -10.51 -13.75 -18.25
CA LEU A 96 -9.07 -13.51 -18.37
C LEU A 96 -8.45 -14.29 -19.51
N TYR A 97 -8.83 -15.56 -19.69
CA TYR A 97 -8.30 -16.40 -20.76
C TYR A 97 -8.69 -15.87 -22.14
N ALA A 98 -9.95 -15.45 -22.31
CA ALA A 98 -10.47 -14.89 -23.56
C ALA A 98 -9.95 -13.48 -23.83
N ALA A 99 -9.83 -12.64 -22.79
CA ALA A 99 -9.36 -11.26 -22.90
C ALA A 99 -7.82 -11.13 -22.97
N ALA A 100 -7.06 -12.21 -22.76
CA ALA A 100 -5.60 -12.22 -22.79
C ALA A 100 -4.94 -11.53 -24.03
N PRO A 101 -5.52 -11.57 -25.25
CA PRO A 101 -4.99 -10.83 -26.40
C PRO A 101 -5.08 -9.30 -26.29
N ILE A 102 -6.03 -8.76 -25.51
CA ILE A 102 -6.24 -7.31 -25.38
C ILE A 102 -4.98 -6.65 -24.78
N PRO A 103 -4.45 -7.13 -23.63
CA PRO A 103 -3.14 -6.70 -23.16
C PRO A 103 -2.01 -6.78 -24.17
N ALA A 104 -1.91 -7.86 -24.95
CA ALA A 104 -0.82 -8.00 -25.91
C ALA A 104 -0.87 -6.92 -27.00
N ALA A 105 -2.07 -6.54 -27.44
CA ALA A 105 -2.25 -5.43 -28.37
C ALA A 105 -1.85 -4.07 -27.76
N VAL A 106 -2.08 -3.89 -26.45
CA VAL A 106 -1.69 -2.66 -25.73
C VAL A 106 -0.18 -2.58 -25.52
N PHE A 107 0.47 -3.70 -25.19
CA PHE A 107 1.91 -3.75 -24.87
C PHE A 107 2.80 -3.96 -26.09
N GLY A 108 2.26 -4.39 -27.22
CA GLY A 108 3.03 -4.79 -28.40
C GLY A 108 3.88 -6.05 -28.17
N ASP A 109 3.52 -6.89 -27.20
CA ASP A 109 4.26 -8.10 -26.82
C ASP A 109 3.31 -9.30 -26.66
N GLU A 110 3.43 -10.29 -27.56
CA GLU A 110 2.59 -11.49 -27.53
C GLU A 110 2.87 -12.39 -26.31
N SER A 111 4.03 -12.27 -25.66
CA SER A 111 4.34 -13.03 -24.45
C SER A 111 3.38 -12.73 -23.29
N VAL A 112 2.74 -11.55 -23.31
CA VAL A 112 1.69 -11.15 -22.38
C VAL A 112 0.50 -12.12 -22.44
N VAL A 113 0.12 -12.61 -23.62
CA VAL A 113 -1.03 -13.50 -23.78
C VAL A 113 -0.83 -14.79 -22.97
N ARG A 114 0.33 -15.42 -23.13
CA ARG A 114 0.67 -16.64 -22.38
C ARG A 114 0.65 -16.36 -20.89
N LEU A 115 1.24 -15.25 -20.45
CA LEU A 115 1.33 -14.91 -19.04
C LEU A 115 -0.05 -14.66 -18.42
N VAL A 116 -0.92 -13.89 -19.07
CA VAL A 116 -2.30 -13.64 -18.59
C VAL A 116 -3.11 -14.93 -18.54
N ARG A 117 -2.94 -15.83 -19.52
CA ARG A 117 -3.59 -17.15 -19.51
C ARG A 117 -3.10 -18.04 -18.36
N LEU A 118 -1.81 -18.01 -18.03
CA LEU A 118 -1.30 -18.74 -16.87
C LEU A 118 -1.83 -18.15 -15.55
N ILE A 119 -1.95 -16.82 -15.47
CA ILE A 119 -2.56 -16.13 -14.32
C ILE A 119 -4.04 -16.45 -14.19
N ALA A 120 -4.75 -16.72 -15.29
CA ALA A 120 -6.15 -17.16 -15.26
C ALA A 120 -6.37 -18.51 -14.56
N VAL A 121 -5.29 -19.29 -14.31
CA VAL A 121 -5.34 -20.50 -13.47
C VAL A 121 -5.60 -20.16 -12.00
N ILE A 122 -5.21 -18.97 -11.53
CA ILE A 122 -5.37 -18.58 -10.12
C ILE A 122 -6.85 -18.56 -9.72
N PRO A 123 -7.77 -17.87 -10.44
CA PRO A 123 -9.20 -18.01 -10.17
C PRO A 123 -9.71 -19.45 -10.24
N LEU A 124 -9.18 -20.32 -11.12
CA LEU A 124 -9.60 -21.73 -11.13
C LEU A 124 -9.26 -22.44 -9.82
N ILE A 125 -8.10 -22.13 -9.22
CA ILE A 125 -7.72 -22.64 -7.90
C ILE A 125 -8.66 -22.07 -6.82
N ASP A 126 -9.01 -20.78 -6.92
CA ASP A 126 -9.95 -20.13 -5.99
C ASP A 126 -11.34 -20.81 -6.01
N THR A 127 -11.72 -21.61 -7.03
CA THR A 127 -13.02 -22.33 -7.05
C THR A 127 -13.18 -23.35 -5.92
N VAL A 128 -12.07 -23.90 -5.41
CA VAL A 128 -12.08 -24.95 -4.39
C VAL A 128 -11.60 -24.44 -3.04
N GLU A 129 -11.27 -23.15 -2.90
CA GLU A 129 -10.92 -22.55 -1.62
C GLU A 129 -12.14 -22.53 -0.68
N ASN A 130 -11.96 -22.91 0.57
CA ASN A 130 -13.03 -23.01 1.55
C ASN A 130 -13.44 -21.60 2.06
N PRO A 131 -14.68 -21.14 1.85
CA PRO A 131 -15.12 -19.81 2.30
C PRO A 131 -15.21 -19.70 3.83
N ALA A 132 -15.17 -20.82 4.56
CA ALA A 132 -15.20 -20.81 6.02
C ALA A 132 -13.96 -20.17 6.65
N THR A 133 -12.93 -19.84 5.87
CA THR A 133 -11.78 -19.04 6.34
C THR A 133 -12.20 -17.65 6.82
N VAL A 134 -13.31 -17.10 6.31
CA VAL A 134 -13.90 -15.84 6.78
C VAL A 134 -14.32 -15.89 8.26
N VAL A 135 -14.63 -17.09 8.76
CA VAL A 135 -15.03 -17.30 10.16
C VAL A 135 -13.87 -16.95 11.10
N PHE A 136 -12.61 -17.09 10.66
CA PHE A 136 -11.47 -16.68 11.49
C PHE A 136 -11.48 -15.18 11.80
N GLU A 137 -11.99 -14.36 10.88
CA GLU A 137 -12.16 -12.93 11.11
C GLU A 137 -13.40 -12.65 11.95
N LYS A 138 -14.53 -13.33 11.69
CA LYS A 138 -15.77 -13.21 12.47
C LYS A 138 -15.58 -13.59 13.95
N GLU A 139 -14.79 -14.62 14.23
CA GLU A 139 -14.48 -15.10 15.59
C GLU A 139 -13.26 -14.39 16.22
N LEU A 140 -12.62 -13.45 15.52
CA LEU A 140 -11.38 -12.78 15.96
C LEU A 140 -10.25 -13.79 16.26
N ASN A 141 -10.19 -14.89 15.52
CA ASN A 141 -9.14 -15.91 15.64
C ASN A 141 -7.92 -15.56 14.77
N PHE A 142 -7.20 -14.53 15.22
CA PHE A 142 -6.04 -14.01 14.51
C PHE A 142 -4.95 -15.06 14.28
N ARG A 143 -4.77 -16.03 15.19
CA ARG A 143 -3.79 -17.10 15.00
C ARG A 143 -4.07 -17.96 13.77
N ARG A 144 -5.32 -18.40 13.58
CA ARG A 144 -5.71 -19.19 12.40
C ARG A 144 -5.64 -18.34 11.12
N ARG A 145 -6.09 -17.09 11.19
CA ARG A 145 -5.98 -16.11 10.09
C ARG A 145 -4.53 -15.90 9.64
N SER A 146 -3.61 -15.69 10.58
CA SER A 146 -2.19 -15.50 10.27
C SER A 146 -1.56 -16.74 9.67
N LEU A 147 -1.83 -17.92 10.23
CA LEU A 147 -1.30 -19.18 9.69
C LEU A 147 -1.78 -19.40 8.25
N PHE A 148 -3.07 -19.13 8.01
CA PHE A 148 -3.66 -19.18 6.67
C PHE A 148 -2.94 -18.24 5.70
N ARG A 149 -2.85 -16.94 6.01
CA ARG A 149 -2.20 -15.95 5.13
C ARG A 149 -0.70 -16.22 4.93
N LEU A 150 0.03 -16.52 6.00
CA LEU A 150 1.48 -16.76 5.94
C LEU A 150 1.82 -18.00 5.11
N SER A 151 0.99 -19.04 5.14
CA SER A 151 1.24 -20.28 4.38
C SER A 151 1.38 -20.03 2.88
N GLY A 152 0.45 -19.26 2.29
CA GLY A 152 0.47 -18.90 0.88
C GLY A 152 1.62 -17.95 0.51
N VAL A 153 1.89 -16.95 1.35
CA VAL A 153 2.99 -15.99 1.15
C VAL A 153 4.35 -16.68 1.20
N LEU A 154 4.56 -17.58 2.17
CA LEU A 154 5.79 -18.35 2.28
C LEU A 154 5.97 -19.30 1.10
N ALA A 155 4.94 -20.07 0.73
CA ALA A 155 4.99 -20.96 -0.42
C ALA A 155 5.32 -20.19 -1.71
N ASN A 156 4.64 -19.07 -1.94
CA ASN A 156 4.90 -18.19 -3.08
C ASN A 156 6.34 -17.67 -3.07
N THR A 157 6.83 -17.20 -1.91
CA THR A 157 8.17 -16.65 -1.76
C THR A 157 9.25 -17.69 -2.04
N VAL A 158 9.15 -18.85 -1.39
CA VAL A 158 10.13 -19.95 -1.53
C VAL A 158 10.16 -20.45 -2.97
N VAL A 159 8.99 -20.72 -3.57
CA VAL A 159 8.92 -21.22 -4.95
C VAL A 159 9.38 -20.18 -5.96
N SER A 160 8.91 -18.93 -5.85
CA SER A 160 9.33 -17.86 -6.76
C SER A 160 10.83 -17.67 -6.75
N VAL A 161 11.45 -17.55 -5.57
CA VAL A 161 12.89 -17.30 -5.45
C VAL A 161 13.70 -18.52 -5.90
N THR A 162 13.30 -19.73 -5.51
CA THR A 162 14.01 -20.96 -5.90
C THR A 162 13.97 -21.19 -7.41
N LEU A 163 12.80 -21.00 -8.04
CA LEU A 163 12.66 -21.14 -9.49
C LEU A 163 13.30 -19.97 -10.24
N ALA A 164 13.24 -18.74 -9.73
CA ALA A 164 13.90 -17.59 -10.33
C ALA A 164 15.41 -17.79 -10.40
N TYR A 165 16.00 -18.38 -9.35
CA TYR A 165 17.42 -18.70 -9.31
C TYR A 165 17.84 -19.72 -10.38
N ARG A 166 16.96 -20.69 -10.70
CA ARG A 166 17.25 -21.74 -11.69
C ARG A 166 16.88 -21.37 -13.12
N LEU A 167 15.73 -20.71 -13.31
CA LEU A 167 15.11 -20.48 -14.61
C LEU A 167 15.33 -19.07 -15.14
N GLN A 168 15.59 -18.09 -14.25
CA GLN A 168 15.74 -16.66 -14.59
C GLN A 168 14.62 -16.14 -15.53
N SER A 169 13.40 -16.62 -15.29
CA SER A 169 12.23 -16.38 -16.13
C SER A 169 11.06 -15.89 -15.31
N VAL A 170 10.20 -15.09 -15.94
CA VAL A 170 8.91 -14.65 -15.41
C VAL A 170 8.02 -15.83 -14.97
N ASP A 171 8.20 -17.00 -15.59
CA ASP A 171 7.49 -18.24 -15.25
C ASP A 171 7.70 -18.64 -13.78
N ALA A 172 8.84 -18.30 -13.17
CA ALA A 172 9.10 -18.55 -11.76
C ALA A 172 8.13 -17.78 -10.85
N LEU A 173 7.80 -16.54 -11.20
CA LEU A 173 6.87 -15.69 -10.45
C LEU A 173 5.45 -16.23 -10.53
N ILE A 174 5.03 -16.62 -11.74
CA ILE A 174 3.70 -17.18 -11.95
C ILE A 174 3.58 -18.51 -11.18
N ALA A 175 4.57 -19.38 -11.29
CA ALA A 175 4.60 -20.65 -10.56
C ALA A 175 4.52 -20.43 -9.05
N GLY A 176 5.22 -19.43 -8.51
CA GLY A 176 5.13 -19.08 -7.10
C GLY A 176 3.72 -18.61 -6.69
N VAL A 177 3.07 -17.74 -7.48
CA VAL A 177 1.70 -17.32 -7.18
C VAL A 177 0.71 -18.50 -7.27
N VAL A 178 0.83 -19.35 -8.29
CA VAL A 178 -0.01 -20.54 -8.47
C VAL A 178 0.16 -21.52 -7.32
N VAL A 179 1.40 -21.83 -6.93
CA VAL A 179 1.67 -22.71 -5.77
C VAL A 179 1.21 -22.06 -4.47
N GLY A 180 1.39 -20.74 -4.33
CA GLY A 180 0.87 -19.99 -3.19
C GLY A 180 -0.65 -20.12 -3.05
N ALA A 181 -1.39 -19.93 -4.14
CA ALA A 181 -2.84 -20.10 -4.18
C ALA A 181 -3.26 -21.56 -3.89
N ALA A 182 -2.53 -22.54 -4.42
CA ALA A 182 -2.80 -23.96 -4.17
C ALA A 182 -2.57 -24.32 -2.69
N VAL A 183 -1.48 -23.85 -2.08
CA VAL A 183 -1.21 -24.03 -0.65
C VAL A 183 -2.27 -23.34 0.18
N HIS A 184 -2.67 -22.12 -0.19
CA HIS A 184 -3.75 -21.38 0.48
C HIS A 184 -5.04 -22.20 0.48
N THR A 185 -5.44 -22.72 -0.68
CA THR A 185 -6.59 -23.60 -0.85
C THR A 185 -6.50 -24.84 0.05
N VAL A 186 -5.36 -25.54 0.06
CA VAL A 186 -5.19 -26.73 0.91
C VAL A 186 -5.32 -26.36 2.39
N VAL A 187 -4.64 -25.30 2.82
CA VAL A 187 -4.66 -24.84 4.21
C VAL A 187 -6.06 -24.35 4.62
N SER A 188 -6.85 -23.79 3.68
CA SER A 188 -8.24 -23.40 3.94
C SER A 188 -9.08 -24.58 4.46
N HIS A 189 -8.92 -25.77 3.88
CA HIS A 189 -9.62 -26.99 4.31
C HIS A 189 -9.01 -27.62 5.56
N LEU A 190 -7.70 -27.47 5.78
CA LEU A 190 -7.04 -28.02 6.97
C LEU A 190 -7.37 -27.23 8.25
N LEU A 191 -7.61 -25.93 8.14
CA LEU A 191 -7.84 -25.04 9.28
C LEU A 191 -9.33 -24.80 9.59
N THR A 192 -10.23 -25.21 8.70
CA THR A 192 -11.67 -25.06 8.87
C THR A 192 -12.31 -26.40 9.21
N ALA A 193 -13.33 -26.38 10.09
CA ALA A 193 -14.10 -27.58 10.42
C ALA A 193 -15.26 -27.80 9.45
N HIS A 194 -15.80 -26.73 8.88
CA HIS A 194 -16.89 -26.80 7.91
C HIS A 194 -16.38 -27.31 6.55
N SER A 195 -17.10 -28.27 5.99
CA SER A 195 -16.87 -28.76 4.63
C SER A 195 -17.94 -28.17 3.71
N PRO A 196 -17.64 -27.08 2.98
CA PRO A 196 -18.61 -26.36 2.18
C PRO A 196 -19.14 -27.24 1.05
N ARG A 197 -20.43 -27.11 0.76
CA ARG A 197 -21.09 -27.83 -0.33
C ARG A 197 -21.75 -26.85 -1.29
N PRO A 198 -21.70 -27.09 -2.61
CA PRO A 198 -22.48 -26.30 -3.54
C PRO A 198 -23.98 -26.39 -3.18
N SER A 199 -24.61 -25.23 -3.03
CA SER A 199 -26.02 -25.07 -2.67
C SER A 199 -26.69 -24.08 -3.61
N LEU A 200 -27.84 -24.47 -4.16
CA LEU A 200 -28.66 -23.63 -5.04
C LEU A 200 -29.68 -22.78 -4.27
N ASP A 201 -29.32 -22.33 -3.08
CA ASP A 201 -30.16 -21.43 -2.29
C ASP A 201 -30.14 -20.01 -2.86
N ILE A 202 -30.99 -19.77 -3.87
CA ILE A 202 -31.09 -18.48 -4.57
C ILE A 202 -31.44 -17.34 -3.62
N ALA A 203 -32.27 -17.60 -2.61
CA ALA A 203 -32.64 -16.59 -1.62
C ALA A 203 -31.41 -16.15 -0.82
N GLN A 204 -30.63 -17.11 -0.31
CA GLN A 204 -29.41 -16.80 0.43
C GLN A 204 -28.34 -16.14 -0.46
N MET A 205 -28.15 -16.63 -1.68
CA MET A 205 -27.23 -16.03 -2.65
C MET A 205 -27.59 -14.58 -2.95
N ARG A 206 -28.89 -14.28 -3.12
CA ARG A 206 -29.36 -12.92 -3.34
C ARG A 206 -29.10 -12.02 -2.15
N THR A 207 -29.32 -12.50 -0.92
CA THR A 207 -29.02 -11.74 0.31
C THR A 207 -27.54 -11.37 0.40
N LEU A 208 -26.63 -12.30 0.07
CA LEU A 208 -25.19 -12.03 0.03
C LEU A 208 -24.84 -11.02 -1.07
N PHE A 209 -25.40 -11.19 -2.27
CA PHE A 209 -25.16 -10.31 -3.42
C PHE A 209 -25.67 -8.88 -3.20
N ASP A 210 -26.89 -8.73 -2.66
CA ASP A 210 -27.52 -7.43 -2.43
C ASP A 210 -26.76 -6.59 -1.40
N TYR A 211 -26.08 -7.24 -0.45
CA TYR A 211 -25.13 -6.58 0.45
C TYR A 211 -23.87 -6.12 -0.28
N GLY A 212 -23.28 -7.00 -1.09
CA GLY A 212 -21.98 -6.75 -1.71
C GLY A 212 -21.96 -5.78 -2.89
N LYS A 213 -23.07 -5.57 -3.59
CA LYS A 213 -23.11 -4.71 -4.80
C LYS A 213 -22.60 -3.28 -4.56
N TRP A 214 -22.87 -2.71 -3.39
CA TRP A 214 -22.38 -1.38 -3.01
C TRP A 214 -20.87 -1.39 -2.74
N LEU A 215 -20.38 -2.51 -2.17
CA LEU A 215 -18.95 -2.74 -1.92
C LEU A 215 -18.18 -3.00 -3.22
N THR A 216 -18.81 -3.58 -4.24
CA THR A 216 -18.22 -3.72 -5.58
C THR A 216 -17.99 -2.35 -6.21
N GLY A 217 -19.00 -1.48 -6.19
CA GLY A 217 -18.91 -0.13 -6.76
C GLY A 217 -17.79 0.70 -6.13
N SER A 218 -17.69 0.70 -4.80
CA SER A 218 -16.60 1.39 -4.09
C SER A 218 -15.23 0.74 -4.36
N SER A 219 -15.16 -0.58 -4.46
CA SER A 219 -13.92 -1.32 -4.79
C SER A 219 -13.36 -0.96 -6.17
N ILE A 220 -14.23 -0.75 -7.17
CA ILE A 220 -13.83 -0.37 -8.53
C ILE A 220 -13.22 1.03 -8.55
N ILE A 221 -13.92 2.02 -7.97
CA ILE A 221 -13.42 3.40 -7.88
C ILE A 221 -12.07 3.42 -7.17
N SER A 222 -11.97 2.66 -6.08
CA SER A 222 -10.76 2.55 -5.28
C SER A 222 -9.60 1.89 -6.04
N TRP A 223 -9.88 0.93 -6.93
CA TRP A 223 -8.87 0.31 -7.80
C TRP A 223 -8.39 1.28 -8.89
N ILE A 224 -9.31 1.99 -9.55
CA ILE A 224 -8.95 3.00 -10.55
C ILE A 224 -8.06 4.06 -9.94
N TYR A 225 -8.31 4.45 -8.69
CA TYR A 225 -7.49 5.43 -8.01
C TYR A 225 -6.08 4.95 -7.67
N ARG A 226 -5.96 3.75 -7.11
CA ARG A 226 -4.68 3.24 -6.58
C ARG A 226 -3.80 2.57 -7.63
N GLU A 227 -4.40 2.05 -8.70
CA GLU A 227 -3.71 1.27 -9.72
C GLU A 227 -3.89 1.85 -11.13
N GLY A 228 -4.60 2.96 -11.28
CA GLY A 228 -4.84 3.60 -12.58
C GLY A 228 -3.57 4.21 -13.19
N ASP A 229 -2.68 4.74 -12.37
CA ASP A 229 -1.35 5.22 -12.77
C ASP A 229 -0.44 4.07 -13.22
N ASP A 230 -0.43 2.96 -12.49
CA ASP A 230 0.21 1.70 -12.88
C ASP A 230 -0.30 1.20 -14.25
N ALA A 231 -1.62 1.21 -14.46
CA ALA A 231 -2.22 0.83 -15.72
C ALA A 231 -1.83 1.79 -16.87
N LEU A 232 -1.79 3.10 -16.61
CA LEU A 232 -1.34 4.12 -17.57
C LEU A 232 0.13 3.91 -17.97
N VAL A 233 1.03 3.70 -17.00
CA VAL A 233 2.44 3.47 -17.28
C VAL A 233 2.63 2.17 -18.05
N GLY A 234 1.94 1.11 -17.67
CA GLY A 234 1.95 -0.15 -18.39
C GLY A 234 1.54 0.01 -19.85
N ALA A 235 0.43 0.72 -20.09
CA ALA A 235 -0.10 0.92 -21.43
C ALA A 235 0.75 1.84 -22.32
N VAL A 236 1.34 2.91 -21.76
CA VAL A 236 2.06 3.93 -22.52
C VAL A 236 3.56 3.64 -22.63
N VAL A 237 4.19 3.19 -21.54
CA VAL A 237 5.64 3.03 -21.45
C VAL A 237 6.06 1.56 -21.60
N GLY A 238 5.12 0.63 -21.43
CA GLY A 238 5.37 -0.81 -21.53
C GLY A 238 5.84 -1.45 -20.22
N SER A 239 6.16 -2.74 -20.30
CA SER A 239 6.43 -3.59 -19.13
C SER A 239 7.61 -3.11 -18.30
N ALA A 240 8.76 -2.84 -18.91
CA ALA A 240 9.93 -2.34 -18.18
C ALA A 240 9.63 -1.00 -17.47
N GLY A 241 8.91 -0.09 -18.13
CA GLY A 241 8.48 1.19 -17.54
C GLY A 241 7.62 0.98 -16.30
N LEU A 242 6.64 0.07 -16.37
CA LEU A 242 5.79 -0.29 -15.24
C LEU A 242 6.60 -0.86 -14.07
N ALA A 243 7.58 -1.71 -14.35
CA ALA A 243 8.47 -2.22 -13.30
C ALA A 243 9.27 -1.09 -12.65
N TYR A 244 9.85 -0.18 -13.44
CA TYR A 244 10.59 0.96 -12.89
C TYR A 244 9.71 1.86 -12.03
N TYR A 245 8.48 2.14 -12.49
CA TYR A 245 7.51 2.97 -11.79
C TYR A 245 7.09 2.35 -10.46
N ARG A 246 6.63 1.10 -10.48
CA ARG A 246 6.14 0.42 -9.28
C ARG A 246 7.23 0.24 -8.23
N ASN A 247 8.48 0.04 -8.65
CA ASN A 247 9.62 0.09 -7.73
C ASN A 247 9.80 1.45 -7.08
N ALA A 248 9.83 2.49 -7.90
CA ALA A 248 9.97 3.85 -7.42
C ALA A 248 8.86 4.21 -6.43
N PHE A 249 7.63 3.76 -6.69
CA PHE A 249 6.50 3.92 -5.77
C PHE A 249 6.67 3.12 -4.49
N GLN A 250 6.97 1.82 -4.59
CA GLN A 250 7.14 0.91 -3.45
C GLN A 250 8.19 1.42 -2.45
N PHE A 251 9.36 1.84 -2.94
CA PHE A 251 10.43 2.31 -2.07
C PHE A 251 10.30 3.80 -1.70
N GLY A 252 9.77 4.64 -2.60
CA GLY A 252 9.63 6.07 -2.36
C GLY A 252 8.54 6.41 -1.36
N GLN A 253 7.42 5.69 -1.37
CA GLN A 253 6.27 5.91 -0.47
C GLN A 253 6.32 5.05 0.80
N ALA A 254 7.27 4.12 0.92
CA ALA A 254 7.42 3.29 2.12
C ALA A 254 7.52 4.12 3.42
N PRO A 255 8.35 5.18 3.51
CA PRO A 255 8.43 5.98 4.73
C PRO A 255 7.08 6.58 5.14
N GLN A 256 6.35 7.16 4.18
CA GLN A 256 5.08 7.79 4.46
C GLN A 256 4.01 6.77 4.86
N SER A 257 3.87 5.67 4.11
CA SER A 257 2.82 4.68 4.35
C SER A 257 2.97 3.93 5.68
N GLU A 258 4.20 3.56 6.05
CA GLU A 258 4.45 2.84 7.32
C GLU A 258 4.24 3.74 8.53
N LEU A 259 4.73 4.99 8.48
CA LEU A 259 4.64 5.93 9.61
C LEU A 259 3.22 6.50 9.78
N THR A 260 2.53 6.81 8.67
CA THR A 260 1.17 7.38 8.74
C THR A 260 0.18 6.36 9.29
N GLY A 261 0.34 5.06 8.99
CA GLY A 261 -0.54 4.01 9.51
C GLY A 261 -0.56 4.01 11.04
N VAL A 262 0.61 4.01 11.67
CA VAL A 262 0.77 4.04 13.14
C VAL A 262 0.18 5.32 13.73
N ILE A 263 0.42 6.46 13.10
CA ILE A 263 -0.05 7.77 13.59
C ILE A 263 -1.58 7.85 13.52
N SER A 264 -2.19 7.38 12.43
CA SER A 264 -3.64 7.44 12.25
C SER A 264 -4.42 6.59 13.25
N GLU A 265 -3.86 5.45 13.69
CA GLU A 265 -4.48 4.57 14.70
C GLU A 265 -4.65 5.25 16.06
N VAL A 266 -3.71 6.12 16.44
CA VAL A 266 -3.75 6.87 17.70
C VAL A 266 -4.48 8.21 17.54
N ALA A 267 -4.26 8.89 16.42
CA ALA A 267 -4.79 10.24 16.21
C ALA A 267 -6.32 10.28 16.14
N PHE A 268 -6.96 9.29 15.48
CA PHE A 268 -8.41 9.30 15.30
C PHE A 268 -9.19 9.21 16.64
N PRO A 269 -8.91 8.22 17.53
CA PRO A 269 -9.56 8.17 18.84
C PRO A 269 -9.32 9.41 19.69
N THR A 270 -8.09 9.94 19.69
CA THR A 270 -7.75 11.15 20.43
C THR A 270 -8.58 12.35 19.97
N TYR A 271 -8.74 12.54 18.65
CA TYR A 271 -9.57 13.64 18.14
C TYR A 271 -11.06 13.46 18.43
N ALA A 272 -11.56 12.23 18.41
CA ALA A 272 -12.96 11.93 18.70
C ALA A 272 -13.31 12.18 20.17
N GLU A 273 -12.37 11.98 21.10
CA GLU A 273 -12.58 12.24 22.53
C GLU A 273 -12.70 13.73 22.86
N VAL A 274 -11.98 14.59 22.11
CA VAL A 274 -11.99 16.04 22.30
C VAL A 274 -12.73 16.79 21.19
N SER A 275 -13.58 16.11 20.40
CA SER A 275 -14.20 16.66 19.19
C SER A 275 -15.05 17.92 19.43
N ASP A 276 -15.57 18.07 20.65
CA ASP A 276 -16.39 19.22 21.07
C ASP A 276 -15.57 20.50 21.37
N ASP A 277 -14.24 20.38 21.54
CA ASP A 277 -13.33 21.51 21.77
C ASP A 277 -12.37 21.67 20.58
N LEU A 278 -12.70 22.58 19.66
CA LEU A 278 -11.88 22.87 18.48
C LEU A 278 -10.45 23.30 18.82
N HIS A 279 -10.23 23.92 19.98
CA HIS A 279 -8.88 24.31 20.40
C HIS A 279 -8.07 23.07 20.79
N ALA A 280 -8.66 22.16 21.58
CA ALA A 280 -8.03 20.89 21.93
C ALA A 280 -7.73 20.04 20.69
N VAL A 281 -8.67 19.98 19.73
CA VAL A 281 -8.47 19.29 18.44
C VAL A 281 -7.34 19.94 17.64
N LEU A 282 -7.25 21.27 17.60
CA LEU A 282 -6.16 21.98 16.93
C LEU A 282 -4.79 21.66 17.55
N VAL A 283 -4.70 21.61 18.88
CA VAL A 283 -3.47 21.21 19.59
C VAL A 283 -3.10 19.77 19.22
N GLY A 284 -4.04 18.83 19.31
CA GLY A 284 -3.83 17.43 18.93
C GLY A 284 -3.44 17.26 17.47
N TYR A 285 -4.05 18.02 16.54
CA TYR A 285 -3.72 17.98 15.13
C TYR A 285 -2.29 18.48 14.87
N ARG A 286 -1.90 19.61 15.47
CA ARG A 286 -0.55 20.16 15.34
C ARG A 286 0.51 19.22 15.89
N TRP A 287 0.22 18.57 17.02
CA TRP A 287 1.05 17.53 17.61
C TRP A 287 1.24 16.35 16.65
N THR A 288 0.12 15.82 16.13
CA THR A 288 0.12 14.67 15.21
C THR A 288 0.89 14.96 13.94
N LEU A 289 0.65 16.15 13.37
CA LEU A 289 1.36 16.65 12.21
C LEU A 289 2.86 16.80 12.50
N GLY A 290 3.23 17.35 13.66
CA GLY A 290 4.62 17.47 14.11
C GLY A 290 5.33 16.13 14.19
N VAL A 291 4.72 15.11 14.80
CA VAL A 291 5.26 13.74 14.88
C VAL A 291 5.42 13.16 13.47
N ALA A 292 4.39 13.29 12.62
CA ALA A 292 4.41 12.76 11.26
C ALA A 292 5.54 13.35 10.42
N VAL A 293 5.67 14.68 10.38
CA VAL A 293 6.69 15.34 9.55
C VAL A 293 8.10 15.15 10.11
N THR A 294 8.26 15.05 11.44
CA THR A 294 9.54 14.72 12.08
C THR A 294 10.06 13.36 11.63
N ALA A 295 9.18 12.36 11.48
CA ALA A 295 9.60 11.04 11.02
C ALA A 295 9.71 10.95 9.49
N VAL A 296 8.73 11.50 8.75
CA VAL A 296 8.63 11.27 7.29
C VAL A 296 9.56 12.17 6.49
N PHE A 297 9.77 13.44 6.84
CA PHE A 297 10.62 14.34 6.05
C PHE A 297 12.07 13.83 5.87
N PRO A 298 12.81 13.47 6.93
CA PRO A 298 14.18 12.96 6.76
C PRO A 298 14.20 11.63 6.02
N ALA A 299 13.21 10.76 6.23
CA ALA A 299 13.16 9.46 5.56
C ALA A 299 12.85 9.59 4.06
N ALA A 300 11.90 10.47 3.70
CA ALA A 300 11.55 10.80 2.32
C ALA A 300 12.72 11.43 1.56
N VAL A 301 13.31 12.50 2.11
CA VAL A 301 14.44 13.20 1.48
C VAL A 301 15.69 12.32 1.49
N GLY A 302 15.95 11.59 2.58
CA GLY A 302 17.03 10.61 2.67
C GLY A 302 16.92 9.54 1.59
N THR A 303 15.73 8.97 1.37
CA THR A 303 15.46 8.01 0.30
C THR A 303 15.76 8.58 -1.08
N ALA A 304 15.34 9.83 -1.35
CA ALA A 304 15.67 10.50 -2.61
C ALA A 304 17.20 10.70 -2.78
N LEU A 305 17.89 11.14 -1.72
CA LEU A 305 19.33 11.37 -1.79
C LEU A 305 20.11 10.08 -2.02
N VAL A 306 19.77 9.00 -1.32
CA VAL A 306 20.50 7.74 -1.43
C VAL A 306 20.05 6.88 -2.62
N ALA A 307 18.98 7.24 -3.34
CA ALA A 307 18.47 6.48 -4.49
C ALA A 307 19.54 6.04 -5.50
N PRO A 308 20.55 6.87 -5.88
CA PRO A 308 21.62 6.46 -6.79
C PRO A 308 22.55 5.37 -6.23
N LEU A 309 22.68 5.27 -4.91
CA LEU A 309 23.41 4.20 -4.22
C LEU A 309 22.50 2.99 -3.97
N PHE A 310 21.26 3.25 -3.52
CA PHE A 310 20.28 2.25 -3.14
C PHE A 310 19.87 1.37 -4.31
N VAL A 311 19.54 1.95 -5.47
CA VAL A 311 19.03 1.18 -6.61
C VAL A 311 20.05 0.15 -7.11
N PRO A 312 21.32 0.49 -7.38
CA PRO A 312 22.33 -0.52 -7.75
C PRO A 312 22.61 -1.52 -6.65
N VAL A 313 22.66 -1.07 -5.38
CA VAL A 313 22.97 -1.93 -4.24
C VAL A 313 21.84 -2.91 -3.96
N ALA A 314 20.58 -2.49 -3.98
CA ALA A 314 19.42 -3.30 -3.61
C ALA A 314 18.88 -4.10 -4.81
N LEU A 315 18.60 -3.43 -5.93
CA LEU A 315 17.93 -4.02 -7.09
C LEU A 315 18.91 -4.62 -8.11
N GLY A 316 20.13 -4.08 -8.20
CA GLY A 316 21.17 -4.58 -9.10
C GLY A 316 21.19 -3.91 -10.48
N GLN A 317 21.79 -4.59 -11.47
CA GLN A 317 21.94 -4.06 -12.82
C GLN A 317 20.60 -4.01 -13.58
N GLY A 318 20.45 -3.06 -14.50
CA GLY A 318 19.22 -2.86 -15.28
C GLY A 318 18.20 -1.91 -14.63
N TRP A 319 18.32 -1.63 -13.33
CA TRP A 319 17.39 -0.77 -12.60
C TRP A 319 17.74 0.72 -12.58
N GLY A 320 18.83 1.14 -13.23
CA GLY A 320 19.25 2.54 -13.30
C GLY A 320 18.12 3.54 -13.65
N PRO A 321 17.22 3.25 -14.61
CA PRO A 321 16.08 4.11 -14.92
C PRO A 321 15.08 4.35 -13.76
N THR A 322 15.09 3.53 -12.71
CA THR A 322 14.26 3.72 -11.50
C THR A 322 14.74 4.85 -10.61
N VAL A 323 16.03 5.22 -10.67
CA VAL A 323 16.63 6.19 -9.74
C VAL A 323 15.87 7.52 -9.74
N ARG A 324 15.62 8.11 -10.91
CA ARG A 324 14.98 9.43 -11.01
C ARG A 324 13.49 9.39 -10.62
N PRO A 325 12.67 8.43 -11.08
CA PRO A 325 11.31 8.24 -10.57
C PRO A 325 11.27 8.03 -9.05
N LEU A 326 12.20 7.25 -8.49
CA LEU A 326 12.27 7.02 -7.04
C LEU A 326 12.54 8.32 -6.28
N GLN A 327 13.48 9.14 -6.77
CA GLN A 327 13.75 10.46 -6.19
C GLN A 327 12.51 11.35 -6.16
N ILE A 328 11.79 11.42 -7.28
CA ILE A 328 10.61 12.26 -7.43
C ILE A 328 9.48 11.78 -6.50
N ILE A 329 9.16 10.47 -6.51
CA ILE A 329 8.11 9.91 -5.66
C ILE A 329 8.46 9.99 -4.18
N ALA A 330 9.72 9.78 -3.81
CA ALA A 330 10.16 9.93 -2.42
C ALA A 330 9.93 11.37 -1.92
N LEU A 331 10.13 12.39 -2.76
CA LEU A 331 9.78 13.77 -2.38
C LEU A 331 8.26 13.99 -2.26
N ALA A 332 7.45 13.32 -3.09
CA ALA A 332 5.99 13.36 -2.94
C ALA A 332 5.53 12.80 -1.58
N ALA A 333 6.23 11.81 -1.03
CA ALA A 333 5.94 11.23 0.27
C ALA A 333 5.98 12.26 1.41
N ALA A 334 6.86 13.25 1.33
CA ALA A 334 6.90 14.36 2.29
C ALA A 334 5.63 15.23 2.21
N GLY A 335 5.14 15.53 1.00
CA GLY A 335 3.89 16.26 0.81
C GLY A 335 2.67 15.46 1.26
N HIS A 336 2.65 14.15 1.01
CA HIS A 336 1.62 13.25 1.50
C HIS A 336 1.57 13.21 3.03
N ALA A 337 2.71 13.21 3.73
CA ALA A 337 2.73 13.22 5.20
C ALA A 337 1.97 14.41 5.81
N VAL A 338 2.10 15.60 5.20
CA VAL A 338 1.40 16.81 5.65
C VAL A 338 -0.11 16.69 5.48
N THR A 339 -0.55 15.99 4.44
CA THR A 339 -1.97 15.91 4.07
C THR A 339 -2.68 14.68 4.60
N ALA A 340 -1.96 13.62 4.93
CA ALA A 340 -2.55 12.36 5.37
C ALA A 340 -3.16 12.47 6.77
N THR A 341 -2.60 13.30 7.65
CA THR A 341 -3.13 13.56 9.00
C THR A 341 -4.51 14.23 8.99
N ALA A 342 -4.86 14.95 7.92
CA ALA A 342 -6.18 15.57 7.77
C ALA A 342 -7.32 14.55 7.67
N SER A 343 -7.04 13.34 7.17
CA SER A 343 -8.07 12.31 6.99
C SER A 343 -8.65 11.80 8.32
N SER A 344 -7.81 11.60 9.34
CA SER A 344 -8.24 11.21 10.70
C SER A 344 -9.03 12.34 11.37
N LEU A 345 -8.61 13.58 11.17
CA LEU A 345 -9.31 14.76 11.68
C LEU A 345 -10.72 14.89 11.10
N TRP A 346 -10.87 14.79 9.77
CA TRP A 346 -12.17 14.91 9.12
C TRP A 346 -13.13 13.80 9.54
N GLN A 347 -12.64 12.59 9.77
CA GLN A 347 -13.48 11.50 10.28
C GLN A 347 -13.92 11.76 11.72
N ALA A 348 -13.03 12.24 12.60
CA ALA A 348 -13.36 12.51 13.99
C ALA A 348 -14.36 13.66 14.17
N LEU A 349 -14.39 14.61 13.23
CA LEU A 349 -15.33 15.75 13.25
C LEU A 349 -16.60 15.50 12.40
N ASP A 350 -16.94 14.25 12.09
CA ASP A 350 -18.11 13.88 11.27
C ASP A 350 -18.16 14.53 9.87
N ARG A 351 -16.98 14.76 9.28
CA ARG A 351 -16.80 15.33 7.91
C ARG A 351 -16.10 14.39 6.92
N PRO A 352 -16.47 13.10 6.79
CA PRO A 352 -15.88 12.19 5.79
C PRO A 352 -16.15 12.64 4.34
N ASP A 353 -17.09 13.58 4.13
CA ASP A 353 -17.33 14.20 2.82
C ASP A 353 -16.10 14.97 2.32
N LEU A 354 -15.31 15.59 3.21
CA LEU A 354 -14.10 16.33 2.85
C LEU A 354 -13.00 15.38 2.35
N TYR A 355 -12.87 14.19 2.95
CA TYR A 355 -11.97 13.14 2.46
C TYR A 355 -12.34 12.75 1.03
N THR A 356 -13.60 12.40 0.81
CA THR A 356 -14.08 11.96 -0.52
C THR A 356 -13.91 13.06 -1.59
N LYS A 357 -14.25 14.31 -1.26
CA LYS A 357 -14.11 15.46 -2.19
C LYS A 357 -12.65 15.73 -2.54
N THR A 358 -11.76 15.73 -1.56
CA THR A 358 -10.33 16.01 -1.79
C THR A 358 -9.61 14.85 -2.48
N GLU A 359 -10.06 13.61 -2.29
CA GLU A 359 -9.56 12.46 -3.03
C GLU A 359 -10.03 12.45 -4.48
N THR A 360 -11.29 12.84 -4.72
CA THR A 360 -11.81 13.02 -6.08
C THR A 360 -11.07 14.14 -6.81
N LEU A 361 -10.71 15.23 -6.11
CA LEU A 361 -9.86 16.29 -6.65
C LEU A 361 -8.46 15.76 -7.00
N SER A 362 -7.81 15.01 -6.10
CA SER A 362 -6.52 14.37 -6.39
C SER A 362 -6.59 13.47 -7.61
N MET A 363 -7.64 12.65 -7.73
CA MET A 363 -7.89 11.82 -8.91
C MET A 363 -7.95 12.65 -10.19
N ALA A 364 -8.78 13.70 -10.20
CA ALA A 364 -8.95 14.54 -11.38
C ALA A 364 -7.63 15.23 -11.79
N VAL A 365 -6.91 15.81 -10.83
CA VAL A 365 -5.61 16.46 -11.07
C VAL A 365 -4.59 15.44 -11.57
N LEU A 366 -4.54 14.25 -10.97
CA LEU A 366 -3.64 13.19 -11.39
C LEU A 366 -3.93 12.74 -12.83
N PHE A 367 -5.18 12.45 -13.19
CA PHE A 367 -5.50 12.04 -14.56
C PHE A 367 -5.17 13.12 -15.59
N VAL A 368 -5.49 14.39 -15.29
CA VAL A 368 -5.21 15.52 -16.19
C VAL A 368 -3.70 15.74 -16.38
N THR A 369 -2.90 15.56 -15.33
CA THR A 369 -1.45 15.79 -15.38
C THR A 369 -0.66 14.56 -15.85
N ALA A 370 -1.08 13.36 -15.47
CA ALA A 370 -0.35 12.12 -15.71
C ALA A 370 -0.36 11.72 -17.18
N VAL A 371 -1.49 11.84 -17.89
CA VAL A 371 -1.56 11.45 -19.31
C VAL A 371 -0.54 12.21 -20.18
N PRO A 372 -0.56 13.57 -20.25
CA PRO A 372 0.40 14.29 -21.06
C PRO A 372 1.84 14.11 -20.58
N ALA A 373 2.07 14.13 -19.26
CA ALA A 373 3.42 13.96 -18.71
C ALA A 373 4.00 12.56 -19.03
N THR A 374 3.19 11.50 -18.95
CA THR A 374 3.62 10.14 -19.26
C THR A 374 3.93 9.97 -20.75
N LEU A 375 3.15 10.60 -21.63
CA LEU A 375 3.41 10.56 -23.08
C LEU A 375 4.72 11.27 -23.45
N GLU A 376 5.07 12.37 -22.78
CA GLU A 376 6.25 13.16 -23.11
C GLU A 376 7.53 12.68 -22.38
N TYR A 377 7.41 12.30 -21.10
CA TYR A 377 8.55 11.99 -20.23
C TYR A 377 8.56 10.56 -19.68
N GLY A 378 7.64 9.69 -20.14
CA GLY A 378 7.54 8.30 -19.70
C GLY A 378 7.31 8.17 -18.19
N VAL A 379 8.02 7.22 -17.56
CA VAL A 379 7.92 6.96 -16.11
C VAL A 379 8.22 8.19 -15.26
N VAL A 380 9.19 9.01 -15.67
CA VAL A 380 9.56 10.24 -14.96
C VAL A 380 8.39 11.23 -15.00
N GLY A 381 7.68 11.29 -16.13
CA GLY A 381 6.47 12.10 -16.27
C GLY A 381 5.36 11.69 -15.32
N THR A 382 5.06 10.39 -15.23
CA THR A 382 4.04 9.88 -14.29
C THR A 382 4.42 10.17 -12.84
N ALA A 383 5.67 9.89 -12.45
CA ALA A 383 6.18 10.20 -11.11
C ALA A 383 6.07 11.70 -10.79
N THR A 384 6.36 12.56 -11.77
CA THR A 384 6.22 14.01 -11.64
C THR A 384 4.75 14.41 -11.47
N ALA A 385 3.83 13.82 -12.25
CA ALA A 385 2.40 14.09 -12.14
C ALA A 385 1.82 13.71 -10.76
N VAL A 386 2.23 12.58 -10.18
CA VAL A 386 1.88 12.20 -8.80
C VAL A 386 2.38 13.24 -7.80
N THR A 387 3.63 13.68 -7.95
CA THR A 387 4.24 14.68 -7.07
C THR A 387 3.55 16.04 -7.19
N VAL A 388 3.27 16.47 -8.42
CA VAL A 388 2.54 17.71 -8.70
C VAL A 388 1.13 17.64 -8.12
N THR A 389 0.44 16.51 -8.23
CA THR A 389 -0.87 16.30 -7.61
C THR A 389 -0.80 16.48 -6.09
N ALA A 390 0.17 15.86 -5.42
CA ALA A 390 0.38 16.01 -3.98
C ALA A 390 0.60 17.47 -3.59
N VAL A 391 1.44 18.19 -4.34
CA VAL A 391 1.76 19.61 -4.09
C VAL A 391 0.58 20.54 -4.38
N LEU A 392 -0.19 20.30 -5.44
CA LEU A 392 -1.34 21.13 -5.82
C LEU A 392 -2.54 20.95 -4.89
N VAL A 393 -2.76 19.73 -4.40
CA VAL A 393 -3.91 19.41 -3.53
C VAL A 393 -3.61 19.73 -2.06
N ALA A 394 -2.35 19.72 -1.64
CA ALA A 394 -1.97 20.01 -0.25
C ALA A 394 -2.49 21.35 0.29
N PRO A 395 -2.36 22.49 -0.42
CA PRO A 395 -2.91 23.77 0.03
C PRO A 395 -4.43 23.70 0.24
N VAL A 396 -5.17 23.02 -0.64
CA VAL A 396 -6.63 22.87 -0.50
C VAL A 396 -6.95 22.11 0.79
N ARG A 397 -6.25 21.01 1.07
CA ARG A 397 -6.46 20.23 2.30
C ARG A 397 -6.13 21.04 3.56
N ILE A 398 -5.01 21.76 3.56
CA ILE A 398 -4.60 22.62 4.69
C ILE A 398 -5.62 23.74 4.92
N LEU A 399 -6.11 24.39 3.86
CA LEU A 399 -7.13 25.43 3.96
C LEU A 399 -8.45 24.89 4.51
N LEU A 400 -8.86 23.67 4.11
CA LEU A 400 -10.04 23.02 4.65
C LEU A 400 -9.89 22.69 6.14
N VAL A 401 -8.71 22.21 6.56
CA VAL A 401 -8.42 21.99 7.98
C VAL A 401 -8.45 23.30 8.76
N ALA A 402 -7.81 24.36 8.25
CA ALA A 402 -7.80 25.68 8.89
C ALA A 402 -9.22 26.23 9.08
N ARG A 403 -10.08 26.10 8.05
CA ARG A 403 -11.49 26.51 8.13
C ARG A 403 -12.30 25.66 9.10
N LEU A 404 -12.05 24.36 9.16
CA LEU A 404 -12.80 23.45 10.02
C LEU A 404 -12.47 23.66 11.50
N LEU A 405 -11.22 24.04 11.80
CA LEU A 405 -10.73 24.31 13.15
C LEU A 405 -10.81 25.79 13.55
N ASP A 406 -11.48 26.63 12.75
CA ASP A 406 -11.59 28.08 12.93
C ASP A 406 -10.24 28.77 13.23
N THR A 407 -9.21 28.41 12.45
CA THR A 407 -7.85 28.90 12.63
C THR A 407 -7.25 29.44 11.33
N SER A 408 -6.12 30.13 11.44
CA SER A 408 -5.33 30.54 10.27
C SER A 408 -4.37 29.42 9.83
N VAL A 409 -3.84 29.51 8.61
CA VAL A 409 -2.91 28.51 8.09
C VAL A 409 -1.56 28.53 8.83
N GLY A 410 -1.16 29.68 9.41
CA GLY A 410 0.13 29.86 10.07
C GLY A 410 0.41 28.80 11.16
N PRO A 411 -0.45 28.65 12.18
CA PRO A 411 -0.32 27.63 13.23
C PRO A 411 -0.19 26.19 12.73
N LEU A 412 -0.77 25.87 11.56
CA LEU A 412 -0.69 24.54 10.95
C LEU A 412 0.65 24.30 10.24
N LEU A 413 1.32 25.36 9.80
CA LEU A 413 2.62 25.29 9.13
C LEU A 413 3.80 25.38 10.11
N THR A 414 3.62 25.99 11.28
CA THR A 414 4.69 26.10 12.29
C THR A 414 5.36 24.76 12.64
N PRO A 415 4.63 23.64 12.84
CA PRO A 415 5.24 22.34 13.15
C PRO A 415 6.16 21.79 12.06
N LEU A 416 6.07 22.29 10.82
CA LEU A 416 6.90 21.81 9.70
C LEU A 416 8.29 22.44 9.70
N ALA A 417 8.44 23.66 10.24
CA ALA A 417 9.64 24.48 10.09
C ALA A 417 10.89 23.78 10.66
N GLY A 418 10.79 23.26 11.87
CA GLY A 418 11.90 22.58 12.55
C GLY A 418 12.37 21.31 11.83
N PRO A 419 11.48 20.33 11.61
CA PRO A 419 11.80 19.14 10.83
C PRO A 419 12.30 19.44 9.42
N ALA A 420 11.75 20.46 8.75
CA ALA A 420 12.25 20.90 7.44
C ALA A 420 13.68 21.44 7.51
N LEU A 421 13.99 22.29 8.50
CA LEU A 421 15.35 22.80 8.71
C LEU A 421 16.33 21.68 9.07
N ALA A 422 15.97 20.77 9.97
CA ALA A 422 16.79 19.60 10.31
C ALA A 422 17.04 18.71 9.08
N THR A 423 16.02 18.52 8.24
CA THR A 423 16.12 17.76 6.99
C THR A 423 16.99 18.48 5.96
N ALA A 424 16.95 19.82 5.90
CA ALA A 424 17.83 20.61 5.03
C ALA A 424 19.31 20.49 5.46
N LEU A 425 19.59 20.53 6.77
CA LEU A 425 20.93 20.31 7.32
C LEU A 425 21.43 18.88 7.04
N MET A 426 20.58 17.88 7.24
CA MET A 426 20.86 16.50 6.85
C MET A 426 21.17 16.39 5.36
N THR A 427 20.39 17.06 4.51
CA THR A 427 20.59 17.05 3.05
C THR A 427 21.96 17.61 2.66
N ALA A 428 22.36 18.73 3.26
CA ALA A 428 23.68 19.33 3.01
C ALA A 428 24.84 18.39 3.40
N ALA A 429 24.67 17.60 4.46
CA ALA A 429 25.68 16.64 4.91
C ALA A 429 25.70 15.34 4.07
N VAL A 430 24.53 14.84 3.65
CA VAL A 430 24.43 13.56 2.91
C VAL A 430 24.78 13.73 1.43
N ALA A 431 24.41 14.84 0.79
CA ALA A 431 24.65 15.09 -0.63
C ALA A 431 26.10 14.81 -1.11
N PRO A 432 27.18 15.25 -0.42
CA PRO A 432 28.55 14.92 -0.82
C PRO A 432 28.91 13.44 -0.60
N THR A 433 28.30 12.76 0.37
CA THR A 433 28.58 11.33 0.60
C THR A 433 28.09 10.46 -0.55
N VAL A 434 26.98 10.83 -1.18
CA VAL A 434 26.37 10.07 -2.28
C VAL A 434 27.23 10.09 -3.54
N THR A 435 27.99 11.16 -3.77
CA THR A 435 28.88 11.29 -4.93
C THR A 435 30.29 10.78 -4.68
N THR A 436 30.72 10.70 -3.41
CA THR A 436 32.08 10.30 -3.03
C THR A 436 32.19 8.83 -2.63
N LEU A 437 31.16 8.26 -2.01
CA LEU A 437 31.16 6.87 -1.58
C LEU A 437 30.84 5.93 -2.75
N PRO A 438 31.47 4.75 -2.78
CA PRO A 438 31.17 3.76 -3.81
C PRO A 438 29.75 3.20 -3.62
N SER A 439 29.10 2.82 -4.72
CA SER A 439 27.78 2.17 -4.79
C SER A 439 27.81 0.72 -4.28
N THR A 440 28.26 0.57 -3.04
CA THR A 440 28.39 -0.67 -2.29
C THR A 440 27.55 -0.59 -1.02
N LEU A 441 27.24 -1.75 -0.42
CA LEU A 441 26.47 -1.79 0.82
C LEU A 441 27.09 -0.93 1.95
N PRO A 442 28.43 -0.95 2.19
CA PRO A 442 29.03 -0.05 3.17
C PRO A 442 28.88 1.43 2.84
N GLY A 443 28.98 1.81 1.55
CA GLY A 443 28.78 3.19 1.12
C GLY A 443 27.35 3.68 1.38
N LEU A 444 26.35 2.86 1.03
CA LEU A 444 24.94 3.14 1.32
C LEU A 444 24.68 3.27 2.83
N LEU A 445 25.14 2.29 3.63
CA LEU A 445 24.98 2.33 5.09
C LEU A 445 25.69 3.53 5.72
N GLY A 446 26.85 3.91 5.19
CA GLY A 446 27.58 5.10 5.59
C GLY A 446 26.80 6.39 5.35
N SER A 447 26.24 6.58 4.15
CA SER A 447 25.38 7.73 3.83
C SER A 447 24.13 7.79 4.72
N ILE A 448 23.49 6.65 4.98
CA ILE A 448 22.34 6.56 5.88
C ILE A 448 22.74 6.94 7.32
N ALA A 449 23.86 6.40 7.82
CA ALA A 449 24.34 6.69 9.17
C ALA A 449 24.67 8.17 9.36
N VAL A 450 25.32 8.81 8.38
CA VAL A 450 25.57 10.26 8.36
C VAL A 450 24.25 11.03 8.41
N GLY A 451 23.27 10.63 7.59
CA GLY A 451 21.96 11.25 7.56
C GLY A 451 21.25 11.18 8.92
N VAL A 452 21.17 9.99 9.52
CA VAL A 452 20.53 9.78 10.83
C VAL A 452 21.25 10.59 11.91
N LEU A 453 22.59 10.57 11.95
CA LEU A 453 23.36 11.30 12.94
C LEU A 453 23.19 12.82 12.81
N VAL A 454 23.27 13.36 11.59
CA VAL A 454 23.13 14.80 11.36
C VAL A 454 21.70 15.27 11.60
N TYR A 455 20.71 14.49 11.19
CA TYR A 455 19.31 14.81 11.43
C TYR A 455 18.98 14.83 12.93
N THR A 456 19.36 13.79 13.67
CA THR A 456 19.11 13.70 15.12
C THR A 456 19.83 14.78 15.89
N THR A 457 21.09 15.07 15.56
CA THR A 457 21.85 16.17 16.20
C THR A 457 21.27 17.54 15.87
N ALA A 458 20.89 17.78 14.61
CA ALA A 458 20.22 19.02 14.21
C ALA A 458 18.87 19.20 14.93
N LEU A 459 18.08 18.14 15.02
CA LEU A 459 16.78 18.16 15.69
C LEU A 459 16.92 18.48 17.19
N VAL A 460 17.87 17.82 17.89
CA VAL A 460 18.17 18.12 19.30
C VAL A 460 18.71 19.54 19.48
N ALA A 461 19.53 20.05 18.55
CA ALA A 461 20.05 21.41 18.62
C ALA A 461 18.95 22.46 18.39
N LEU A 462 18.07 22.26 17.41
CA LEU A 462 16.96 23.16 17.10
C LEU A 462 15.93 23.21 18.24
N ASP A 463 15.69 22.07 18.90
CA ASP A 463 14.82 22.00 20.07
C ASP A 463 15.33 22.85 21.23
N ARG A 464 16.66 22.88 21.46
CA ARG A 464 17.29 23.75 22.48
C ARG A 464 17.15 25.25 22.16
N THR A 465 16.89 25.62 20.90
CA THR A 465 16.76 27.01 20.45
C THR A 465 15.32 27.54 20.43
N ARG A 466 14.36 26.88 21.10
CA ARG A 466 12.92 27.23 21.19
C ARG A 466 12.13 27.09 19.88
N LEU A 467 12.48 26.13 19.03
CA LEU A 467 11.62 25.74 17.91
C LEU A 467 10.63 24.62 18.26
N ASP A 468 10.54 24.19 19.53
CA ASP A 468 9.64 23.16 20.09
C ASP A 468 9.43 21.94 19.19
N THR A 469 10.49 21.52 18.51
CA THR A 469 10.45 20.51 17.45
C THR A 469 10.24 19.11 18.00
N LEU A 470 10.71 18.86 19.23
CA LEU A 470 10.58 17.57 19.90
C LEU A 470 9.46 17.56 20.95
N ALA A 471 8.78 18.69 21.21
CA ALA A 471 7.70 18.73 22.18
C ALA A 471 6.63 17.65 21.89
N PRO A 472 6.18 17.47 20.63
CA PRO A 472 5.23 16.39 20.32
C PRO A 472 5.78 14.98 20.56
N VAL A 473 7.06 14.76 20.24
CA VAL A 473 7.69 13.45 20.38
C VAL A 473 7.91 13.09 21.85
N ARG A 474 8.26 14.06 22.70
CA ARG A 474 8.45 13.85 24.15
C ARG A 474 7.13 13.51 24.83
N GLU A 475 6.07 14.26 24.54
CA GLU A 475 4.73 14.00 25.06
C GLU A 475 4.22 12.61 24.65
N LEU A 476 4.52 12.15 23.43
CA LEU A 476 4.20 10.78 23.00
C LEU A 476 4.94 9.73 23.85
N LEU A 477 6.25 9.91 24.07
CA LEU A 477 7.06 8.97 24.82
C LEU A 477 6.62 8.90 26.28
N ASP A 478 6.27 10.04 26.89
CA ASP A 478 5.77 10.12 28.27
C ASP A 478 4.37 9.48 28.40
N ALA A 479 3.54 9.52 27.36
CA ALA A 479 2.23 8.85 27.35
C ALA A 479 2.32 7.32 27.16
N LEU A 480 3.45 6.82 26.62
CA LEU A 480 3.68 5.39 26.36
C LEU A 480 4.50 4.69 27.47
N SER A 481 5.16 5.46 28.34
CA SER A 481 5.88 4.97 29.53
C SER A 481 4.98 4.86 30.74
#